data_AF-A0AA39MKK0-F1
#
_entry.id   AF-A0AA39MKK0-F1
#
_cell.length_a   1.000
_cell.length_b   1.000
_cell.length_c   1.000
_cell.angle_alpha   90.00
_cell.angle_beta   90.00
_cell.angle_gamma   90.00
#
_symmetry.space_group_name_H-M   'P 1'
#
loop_
_entity.id
_entity.type
_entity.pdbx_description
1 polymer ?
#
loop_
_entity_poly.entity_id
_entity_poly.type
_entity_poly.pdbx_seq_one_letter_code
_entity_poly.pdbx_strand_id
1 'polypeptide(L)' 'QHAMIHYMQHIIEFGIPNGLCSSITESHHITAVKKPWRHSNHYNALSQMLLTNQWLDKLNALCLELVHNGLI' A
#
# COMPACT_ATOMS: atom_id res chain seq x y z
N GLN A 1 4.38 -2.10 23.94
CA GLN A 1 5.24 -0.96 23.55
C GLN A 1 6.35 -1.50 22.63
N HIS A 2 6.15 -1.51 21.31
CA HIS A 2 7.14 -2.00 20.31
C HIS A 2 7.68 -0.91 19.37
N ALA A 3 7.08 0.30 19.39
CA ALA A 3 7.41 1.37 18.45
C ALA A 3 8.76 2.07 18.74
N MET A 4 9.27 2.02 19.98
CA MET A 4 10.52 2.72 20.35
C MET A 4 11.78 1.97 19.94
N ILE A 5 11.74 0.64 19.81
CA ILE A 5 12.93 -0.17 19.48
C ILE A 5 13.37 0.07 18.03
N HIS A 6 12.42 0.23 17.12
CA HIS A 6 12.69 0.44 15.69
C HIS A 6 12.79 1.92 15.30
N TYR A 7 12.62 2.84 16.24
CA TYR A 7 12.56 4.28 15.99
C TYR A 7 13.80 4.79 15.25
N MET A 8 15.01 4.49 15.73
CA MET A 8 16.28 4.91 15.09
C MET A 8 16.44 4.34 13.68
N GLN A 9 16.09 3.07 13.47
CA GLN A 9 16.26 2.41 12.18
C GLN A 9 15.30 3.00 11.12
N HIS A 10 14.08 3.34 11.52
CA HIS A 10 13.11 4.00 10.65
C HIS A 10 13.51 5.44 10.29
N ILE A 11 14.26 6.15 11.14
CA ILE A 11 14.81 7.48 10.81
C ILE A 11 15.89 7.37 9.73
N ILE A 12 16.75 6.35 9.84
CA ILE A 12 17.87 6.15 8.91
C ILE A 12 17.37 5.64 7.55
N GLU A 13 16.47 4.66 7.54
CA GLU A 13 15.98 4.04 6.30
C GLU A 13 15.01 4.95 5.55
N PHE A 14 14.28 5.82 6.25
CA PHE A 14 13.16 6.54 5.67
C PHE A 14 13.12 8.05 5.93
N GLY A 15 14.10 8.61 6.66
CA GLY A 15 14.29 10.05 6.80
C GLY A 15 13.21 10.77 7.61
N ILE A 16 12.48 10.10 8.51
CA ILE A 16 11.41 10.74 9.30
C ILE A 16 11.54 10.38 10.80
N PRO A 17 11.76 11.37 11.70
CA PRO A 17 11.98 11.17 13.13
C PRO A 17 10.93 10.31 13.83
N ASN A 18 9.65 10.37 13.46
CA ASN A 18 8.57 9.90 14.34
C ASN A 18 7.89 8.58 13.93
N GLY A 19 8.56 7.68 13.18
CA GLY A 19 7.94 6.43 12.72
C GLY A 19 6.77 6.62 11.74
N LEU A 20 6.52 7.86 11.32
CA LEU A 20 5.54 8.25 10.32
C LEU A 20 5.82 7.54 9.00
N CYS A 21 7.09 7.42 8.59
CA CYS A 21 7.40 6.67 7.38
C CYS A 21 7.13 5.17 7.52
N SER A 22 7.39 4.57 8.68
CA SER A 22 7.00 3.18 8.98
C SER A 22 5.49 3.00 8.90
N SER A 23 4.72 3.96 9.40
CA SER A 23 3.25 3.91 9.33
C SER A 23 2.71 4.11 7.91
N ILE A 24 3.34 4.97 7.11
CA ILE A 24 2.97 5.22 5.70
C ILE A 24 3.32 3.99 4.86
N THR A 25 4.55 3.49 4.99
CA THR A 25 5.00 2.27 4.29
C THR A 25 4.21 1.05 4.73
N GLU A 26 3.91 0.89 6.01
CA GLU A 26 3.06 -0.20 6.51
C GLU A 26 1.61 -0.05 6.04
N SER A 27 1.07 1.17 5.94
CA SER A 27 -0.27 1.41 5.37
C SER A 27 -0.32 1.05 3.87
N HIS A 28 0.70 1.43 3.11
CA HIS A 28 0.86 1.02 1.72
C HIS A 28 1.04 -0.50 1.60
N HIS A 29 1.84 -1.13 2.47
CA HIS A 29 2.05 -2.57 2.51
C HIS A 29 0.76 -3.33 2.89
N ILE A 30 -0.07 -2.80 3.79
CA ILE A 30 -1.39 -3.37 4.08
C ILE A 30 -2.24 -3.43 2.80
N THR A 31 -2.24 -2.35 2.02
CA THR A 31 -3.09 -2.25 0.83
C THR A 31 -2.55 -3.01 -0.37
N ALA A 32 -1.24 -2.96 -0.63
CA ALA A 32 -0.62 -3.62 -1.78
C ALA A 32 -0.29 -5.11 -1.52
N VAL A 33 -0.16 -5.53 -0.26
CA VAL A 33 0.29 -6.89 0.09
C VAL A 33 -0.71 -7.60 0.99
N LYS A 34 -0.99 -7.10 2.20
CA LYS A 34 -1.81 -7.87 3.17
C LYS A 34 -3.26 -8.07 2.70
N LYS A 35 -3.89 -7.06 2.12
CA LYS A 35 -5.26 -7.16 1.58
C LYS A 35 -5.33 -8.12 0.37
N PRO A 36 -4.53 -7.94 -0.70
CA PRO A 36 -4.50 -8.87 -1.83
C PRO A 36 -4.15 -10.30 -1.44
N TRP A 37 -3.20 -10.50 -0.52
CA TRP A 37 -2.84 -11.82 -0.01
C TRP A 37 -4.04 -12.56 0.60
N ARG A 38 -4.85 -11.87 1.43
CA ARG A 38 -6.07 -12.44 2.04
C ARG A 38 -7.15 -12.78 1.03
N HIS A 39 -7.17 -12.12 -0.13
CA HIS A 39 -8.12 -12.37 -1.22
C HIS A 39 -7.60 -13.35 -2.28
N SER A 40 -6.30 -13.66 -2.26
CA SER A 40 -5.72 -14.65 -3.16
C SER A 40 -6.11 -16.07 -2.77
N ASN A 41 -6.08 -16.99 -3.72
CA ASN A 41 -6.28 -18.42 -3.44
C ASN A 41 -5.00 -19.13 -2.95
N HIS A 42 -3.96 -18.37 -2.62
CA HIS A 42 -2.63 -18.84 -2.22
C HIS A 42 -1.85 -19.68 -3.25
N TYR A 43 -2.40 -19.95 -4.44
CA TYR A 43 -1.70 -20.59 -5.55
C TYR A 43 -1.19 -19.53 -6.54
N ASN A 44 0.13 -19.44 -6.72
CA ASN A 44 0.76 -18.35 -7.48
C ASN A 44 0.28 -16.95 -7.04
N ALA A 45 0.18 -16.76 -5.72
CA ALA A 45 -0.42 -15.58 -5.11
C ALA A 45 0.26 -14.27 -5.52
N LEU A 46 1.59 -14.26 -5.72
CA LEU A 46 2.30 -13.04 -6.12
C LEU A 46 1.78 -12.48 -7.44
N SER A 47 1.59 -13.33 -8.46
CA SER A 47 1.02 -12.88 -9.74
C SER A 47 -0.40 -12.36 -9.57
N GLN A 48 -1.22 -13.01 -8.75
CA GLN A 48 -2.59 -12.56 -8.48
C GLN A 48 -2.59 -11.19 -7.78
N MET A 49 -1.75 -11.02 -6.76
CA MET A 49 -1.64 -9.77 -6.02
C MET A 49 -1.16 -8.63 -6.93
N LEU A 50 -0.18 -8.88 -7.80
CA LEU A 50 0.27 -7.90 -8.80
C LEU A 50 -0.85 -7.51 -9.76
N LEU A 51 -1.60 -8.48 -10.28
CA LEU A 51 -2.74 -8.21 -11.16
C LEU A 51 -3.84 -7.42 -10.46
N THR A 52 -4.16 -7.75 -9.21
CA THR A 52 -5.13 -7.02 -8.39
C THR A 52 -4.69 -5.57 -8.18
N ASN A 53 -3.43 -5.34 -7.81
CA ASN A 53 -2.92 -3.97 -7.62
C ASN A 53 -2.99 -3.17 -8.93
N GLN A 54 -2.57 -3.75 -10.05
CA GLN A 54 -2.68 -3.09 -11.36
C GLN A 54 -4.12 -2.74 -11.74
N TRP A 55 -5.08 -3.60 -11.41
CA TRP A 55 -6.50 -3.33 -11.64
C TRP A 55 -7.00 -2.17 -10.78
N LEU A 56 -6.65 -2.15 -9.48
CA LEU A 56 -7.01 -1.07 -8.58
C LEU A 56 -6.42 0.28 -9.03
N ASP A 57 -5.17 0.28 -9.48
CA ASP A 57 -4.50 1.49 -9.98
C ASP A 57 -5.22 2.05 -11.22
N LYS A 58 -5.62 1.18 -12.16
CA LYS A 58 -6.39 1.58 -13.35
C LYS A 58 -7.77 2.12 -13.00
N LEU A 59 -8.47 1.48 -12.06
CA LEU A 59 -9.78 1.97 -11.58
C LEU A 59 -9.66 3.33 -10.90
N ASN A 60 -8.60 3.53 -10.10
CA ASN A 60 -8.35 4.81 -9.47
C ASN A 60 -8.04 5.90 -10.51
N ALA A 61 -7.21 5.60 -11.50
CA ALA A 61 -6.94 6.52 -12.61
C ALA A 61 -8.22 6.90 -13.37
N LEU A 62 -9.05 5.92 -13.71
CA LEU A 62 -10.36 6.17 -14.35
C LEU A 62 -11.27 7.02 -13.46
N CYS A 63 -11.34 6.73 -12.16
CA CYS A 63 -12.15 7.51 -11.22
C CYS A 63 -11.71 8.98 -11.20
N LEU A 64 -10.40 9.23 -11.16
CA LEU A 64 -9.84 10.59 -11.24
C LEU A 64 -10.20 11.28 -12.56
N GLU A 65 -10.15 10.57 -13.69
CA GLU A 65 -10.58 11.12 -14.99
C GLU A 65 -12.09 11.45 -15.01
N LEU A 66 -12.93 10.59 -14.44
CA LEU A 66 -14.38 10.81 -14.39
C LEU A 66 -14.72 12.02 -13.50
N VAL A 67 -14.07 12.15 -12.34
CA VAL A 67 -14.20 13.31 -11.45
C VAL A 67 -13.72 14.59 -12.14
N HIS A 68 -12.59 14.51 -12.85
CA HIS A 68 -12.07 15.66 -13.61
C HIS A 68 -13.05 16.14 -14.69
N ASN A 69 -13.74 15.21 -15.35
CA ASN A 69 -14.74 15.50 -16.37
C ASN A 69 -16.15 15.81 -15.79
N GLY A 70 -16.32 15.80 -14.46
CA GLY A 70 -17.59 16.08 -13.80
C GLY A 70 -18.69 15.03 -14.02
N LEU A 71 -18.29 13.79 -14.34
CA LEU A 71 -19.21 12.67 -14.59
C LEU A 71 -19.58 11.90 -13.32
N ILE A 72 -18.74 12.00 -12.29
CA ILE A 72 -18.92 11.50 -10.91
C ILE A 72 -18.53 12.63 -9.97
#